data_AF-A0A7C3RCJ5-F1
#
_entry.id   AF-A0A7C3RCJ5-F1
#
_cell.length_a   1.000
_cell.length_b   1.000
_cell.length_c   1.000
_cell.angle_alpha   90.00
_cell.angle_beta   90.00
_cell.angle_gamma   90.00
#
_symmetry.space_group_name_H-M   'P 1'
#
loop_
_entity.id
_entity.type
_entity.pdbx_description
1 polymer ?
#
loop_
_entity_poly.entity_id
_entity_poly.type
_entity_poly.pdbx_seq_one_letter_code
_entity_poly.pdbx_strand_id
1 'polypeptide(L)'
;MRIGVKYCGGCNPDYRREEVEEVLRKHFKIFYSEDAEILVLINGCRKACLLEEVKHPRFSVVDSQLSEEEIVSKVEKAMKKLLEG
;
A
#
# COMPACT_ATOMS: atom_id res chain seq x y z
N MET A 1 4.51 -11.00 9.43
CA MET A 1 3.67 -9.80 9.40
C MET A 1 2.61 -9.94 8.32
N ARG A 2 1.37 -9.60 8.64
CA ARG A 2 0.21 -9.61 7.74
C ARG A 2 0.08 -8.24 7.08
N ILE A 3 0.16 -8.18 5.75
CA ILE A 3 -0.06 -6.95 4.98
C ILE A 3 -1.43 -7.01 4.34
N GLY A 4 -2.25 -5.99 4.57
CA GLY A 4 -3.49 -5.80 3.83
C GLY A 4 -3.33 -4.81 2.71
N VAL A 5 -4.16 -4.92 1.68
CA VAL A 5 -4.14 -4.00 0.55
C VAL A 5 -5.53 -3.44 0.34
N LYS A 6 -5.61 -2.13 0.16
CA LYS A 6 -6.82 -1.42 -0.20
C LYS A 6 -6.55 -0.56 -1.43
N TYR A 7 -7.54 -0.48 -2.31
CA TYR A 7 -7.42 0.20 -3.60
C TYR A 7 -8.43 1.33 -3.68
N CYS A 8 -8.01 2.47 -4.21
CA CYS A 8 -8.91 3.50 -4.72
C CYS A 8 -8.59 3.69 -6.19
N GLY A 9 -9.60 3.78 -7.06
CA GLY A 9 -9.32 3.88 -8.50
C GLY A 9 -10.45 4.43 -9.35
N GLY A 10 -10.02 5.04 -10.45
CA GLY A 10 -10.81 5.68 -11.51
C GLY A 10 -10.15 6.96 -12.08
N CYS A 11 -9.28 7.63 -11.31
CA CYS A 11 -8.82 8.98 -11.65
C CYS A 11 -7.65 9.05 -12.64
N ASN A 12 -6.75 8.06 -12.66
CA ASN A 12 -5.67 7.97 -13.65
C ASN A 12 -5.72 6.59 -14.34
N PRO A 13 -6.13 6.51 -15.63
CA PRO A 13 -6.20 5.26 -16.36
C PRO A 13 -4.82 4.68 -16.73
N ASP A 14 -3.78 5.51 -16.78
CA ASP A 14 -2.42 5.06 -17.13
C ASP A 14 -1.69 4.42 -15.95
N TYR A 15 -2.20 4.58 -14.73
CA TYR A 15 -1.61 3.98 -13.54
C TYR A 15 -2.16 2.58 -13.29
N ARG A 16 -1.31 1.58 -13.56
CA ARG A 16 -1.64 0.16 -13.38
C ARG A 16 -1.41 -0.28 -11.95
N ARG A 17 -2.41 -0.05 -11.10
CA ARG A 17 -2.43 -0.47 -9.68
C ARG A 17 -2.17 -1.97 -9.47
N GLU A 18 -2.49 -2.78 -10.48
CA GLU A 18 -2.26 -4.22 -10.49
C GLU A 18 -0.75 -4.54 -10.44
N GLU A 19 0.10 -3.72 -11.07
CA GLU A 19 1.56 -3.90 -11.04
C GLU A 19 2.12 -3.69 -9.63
N VAL A 20 1.54 -2.76 -8.86
CA VAL A 20 1.93 -2.55 -7.46
C VAL A 20 1.55 -3.76 -6.61
N GLU A 21 0.36 -4.31 -6.79
CA GLU A 21 -0.04 -5.54 -6.08
C GLU A 21 0.83 -6.73 -6.45
N GLU A 22 1.18 -6.89 -7.74
CA GLU A 22 2.11 -7.94 -8.18
C GLU A 22 3.45 -7.85 -7.47
N VAL A 23 4.03 -6.66 -7.37
CA VAL A 23 5.24 -6.42 -6.59
C VAL A 23 5.04 -6.82 -5.13
N LEU A 24 3.93 -6.40 -4.51
CA LEU A 24 3.65 -6.75 -3.12
C LEU A 24 3.54 -8.27 -2.91
N ARG A 25 2.96 -9.01 -3.86
CA ARG A 25 2.82 -10.48 -3.78
C ARG A 25 4.16 -11.22 -3.92
N LYS A 26 5.12 -10.65 -4.65
CA LYS A 26 6.47 -11.23 -4.79
C LYS A 26 7.25 -11.15 -3.48
N HIS A 27 7.09 -10.06 -2.73
CA HIS A 27 7.92 -9.75 -1.56
C HIS A 27 7.23 -9.99 -0.22
N PHE A 28 5.90 -9.99 -0.19
CA PHE A 28 5.14 -10.06 1.05
C PHE A 28 3.94 -11.03 0.96
N LYS A 29 3.53 -11.54 2.13
CA LYS A 29 2.29 -12.31 2.24
C LYS A 29 1.11 -11.35 2.42
N ILE A 30 0.30 -11.20 1.36
CA ILE A 30 -0.88 -10.34 1.34
C ILE A 30 -2.10 -11.04 1.98
N PHE A 31 -2.88 -10.28 2.75
CA PHE A 31 -4.13 -10.66 3.39
C PHE A 31 -5.19 -9.62 3.04
N TYR A 32 -6.31 -10.01 2.41
CA TYR A 32 -7.39 -9.06 2.10
C TYR A 32 -8.28 -8.81 3.34
N SER A 33 -7.69 -8.21 4.37
CA SER A 33 -8.38 -7.83 5.59
C SER A 33 -7.87 -6.49 6.10
N GLU A 34 -8.77 -5.69 6.66
CA GLU A 34 -8.42 -4.45 7.37
C GLU A 34 -7.81 -4.72 8.76
N ASP A 35 -7.90 -5.96 9.27
CA ASP A 35 -7.22 -6.41 10.50
C ASP A 35 -5.74 -6.80 10.29
N ALA A 36 -5.14 -6.34 9.19
CA ALA A 36 -3.74 -6.55 8.91
C ALA A 36 -2.85 -5.76 9.89
N GLU A 37 -1.58 -6.14 10.05
CA GLU A 37 -0.65 -5.37 10.89
C GLU A 37 -0.30 -4.03 10.24
N ILE A 38 -0.34 -3.97 8.90
CA ILE A 38 -0.16 -2.78 8.08
C ILE A 38 -1.08 -2.86 6.86
N LEU A 39 -1.65 -1.72 6.45
CA LEU A 39 -2.35 -1.58 5.18
C LEU A 39 -1.48 -0.88 4.12
N VAL A 40 -1.47 -1.41 2.90
CA VAL A 40 -0.93 -0.70 1.74
C VAL A 40 -2.10 -0.10 0.97
N LEU A 41 -2.10 1.23 0.88
CA LEU A 41 -3.13 2.03 0.24
C LEU A 41 -2.69 2.36 -1.18
N ILE A 42 -3.16 1.58 -2.15
CA ILE A 42 -2.85 1.76 -3.56
C ILE A 42 -3.88 2.73 -4.15
N ASN A 43 -3.47 3.99 -4.28
CA ASN A 43 -4.30 5.07 -4.78
C ASN A 43 -4.02 5.28 -6.28
N GLY A 44 -5.09 5.44 -7.06
CA GLY A 44 -4.97 5.72 -8.48
C GLY A 44 -4.44 7.12 -8.84
N CYS A 45 -4.27 8.02 -7.86
CA CYS A 45 -3.66 9.33 -8.08
C CYS A 45 -3.18 9.95 -6.76
N ARG A 46 -2.44 11.05 -6.87
CA ARG A 46 -1.89 11.82 -5.74
C ARG A 46 -2.94 12.45 -4.80
N LYS A 47 -4.22 12.43 -5.16
CA LYS A 47 -5.30 12.85 -4.25
C LYS A 47 -5.38 11.93 -3.02
N ALA A 48 -4.99 10.66 -3.18
CA ALA A 48 -4.89 9.69 -2.10
C ALA A 48 -6.17 9.53 -1.26
N CYS A 49 -7.34 9.40 -1.90
CA CYS A 49 -8.66 9.37 -1.24
C CYS A 49 -8.78 8.34 -0.10
N LEU A 50 -8.00 7.23 -0.15
CA LEU A 50 -8.00 6.24 0.92
C LEU A 50 -7.53 6.80 2.27
N LEU A 51 -6.76 7.89 2.28
CA LEU A 51 -6.33 8.54 3.52
C LEU A 51 -7.49 9.10 4.35
N GLU A 52 -8.58 9.50 3.68
CA GLU A 52 -9.78 10.02 4.35
C GLU A 52 -10.72 8.89 4.82
N GLU A 53 -10.62 7.71 4.21
CA GLU A 53 -11.49 6.56 4.48
C GLU A 53 -10.91 5.60 5.52
N VAL A 54 -9.59 5.41 5.49
CA VAL A 54 -8.92 4.38 6.28
C VAL A 54 -8.72 4.84 7.71
N LYS A 55 -9.27 4.07 8.65
CA LYS A 55 -9.07 4.25 10.10
C LYS A 55 -7.92 3.41 10.66
N HIS A 56 -7.29 2.60 9.82
CA HIS A 56 -6.21 1.73 10.25
C HIS A 56 -5.01 2.58 10.68
N PRO A 57 -4.47 2.41 11.89
CA PRO A 57 -3.45 3.31 12.43
C PRO A 57 -2.09 3.18 11.72
N ARG A 58 -1.91 2.12 10.92
CA ARG A 58 -0.63 1.79 10.29
C ARG A 58 -0.83 1.52 8.81
N PHE A 59 -0.27 2.39 7.97
CA PHE A 59 -0.39 2.21 6.54
C PHE A 59 0.82 2.75 5.77
N SER A 60 0.98 2.25 4.55
CA SER A 60 1.89 2.77 3.52
C SER A 60 1.07 3.20 2.32
N VAL A 61 1.38 4.36 1.73
CA VAL A 61 0.63 4.93 0.60
C VAL A 61 1.42 4.74 -0.69
N VAL A 62 0.79 4.24 -1.75
CA VAL A 62 1.34 4.22 -3.10
C VAL A 62 0.35 4.94 -4.02
N ASP A 63 0.70 6.14 -4.47
CA ASP A 63 -0.19 7.08 -5.17
C ASP A 63 0.38 7.60 -6.50
N SER A 64 1.53 7.06 -6.90
CA SER A 64 2.22 7.32 -8.15
C SER A 64 2.92 6.07 -8.65
N GLN A 65 3.34 6.08 -9.90
CA GLN A 65 4.23 5.06 -10.43
C GLN A 65 5.57 5.09 -9.69
N LEU A 66 6.01 3.94 -9.20
CA LEU A 66 7.24 3.73 -8.45
C LEU A 66 7.91 2.46 -8.97
N SER A 67 9.23 2.38 -8.84
CA SER A 67 9.97 1.14 -9.07
C SER A 67 9.62 0.07 -8.02
N GLU A 68 9.93 -1.20 -8.34
CA GLU A 68 9.76 -2.33 -7.42
C GLU A 68 10.51 -2.09 -6.10
N GLU A 69 11.75 -1.61 -6.17
CA GLU A 69 12.58 -1.29 -5.00
C GLU A 69 11.97 -0.19 -4.13
N GLU A 70 11.40 0.86 -4.75
CA GLU A 70 10.73 1.94 -4.02
C GLU A 70 9.48 1.45 -3.30
N ILE A 71 8.66 0.60 -3.95
CA ILE A 71 7.46 0.01 -3.34
C ILE A 71 7.84 -0.81 -2.10
N VAL A 72 8.79 -1.74 -2.27
CA VAL A 72 9.28 -2.60 -1.18
C VAL A 72 9.84 -1.76 -0.04
N SER A 73 10.74 -0.81 -0.34
CA SER A 73 11.36 0.06 0.66
C SER A 73 10.32 0.86 1.44
N LYS A 74 9.26 1.36 0.77
CA LYS A 74 8.21 2.15 1.43
C LYS A 74 7.42 1.30 2.43
N VAL A 75 7.09 0.06 2.06
CA VAL A 75 6.40 -0.90 2.94
C VAL A 75 7.30 -1.31 4.11
N GLU A 76 8.55 -1.66 3.86
CA GLU A 76 9.50 -2.04 4.92
C GLU A 76 9.74 -0.91 5.92
N LYS A 77 9.86 0.34 5.46
CA LYS A 77 9.98 1.50 6.35
C LYS A 77 8.74 1.66 7.23
N ALA A 78 7.56 1.46 6.67
CA ALA A 78 6.32 1.51 7.45
C ALA A 78 6.22 0.34 8.44
N MET A 79 6.79 -0.83 8.12
CA MET A 79 6.93 -1.96 9.04
C MET A 79 7.98 -1.72 10.13
N LYS A 80 9.14 -1.13 9.85
CA LYS A 80 10.18 -0.87 10.86
C LYS A 80 9.70 0.10 11.94
N LYS A 81 8.95 1.14 11.54
CA LYS A 81 8.27 2.05 12.48
C LYS A 81 7.31 1.33 13.44
N LEU A 82 6.89 0.11 13.14
CA LEU A 82 6.06 -0.72 14.03
C LEU A 82 6.88 -1.33 15.18
N LEU A 83 8.16 -1.64 14.95
CA LEU A 83 9.03 -2.32 15.90
C LEU A 83 9.77 -1.36 16.83
N GLU A 84 9.88 -0.09 16.44
CA GLU A 84 10.57 0.97 17.18
C GLU A 84 9.65 1.77 18.13
N GLY A 85 8.35 1.44 18.17
CA GLY A 85 7.32 2.17 18.93
C GLY A 85 6.51 1.31 19.87
#